data_AF-A0A081BEJ7-F1
#
_entry.id   AF-A0A081BEJ7-F1
#
_cell.length_a   1.000
_cell.length_b   1.000
_cell.length_c   1.000
_cell.angle_alpha   90.00
_cell.angle_beta   90.00
_cell.angle_gamma   90.00
#
_symmetry.space_group_name_H-M   'P 1'
#
loop_
_entity.id
_entity.type
_entity.pdbx_description
1 polymer ?
#
loop_
_entity_poly.entity_id
_entity_poly.type
_entity_poly.pdbx_seq_one_letter_code
_entity_poly.pdbx_strand_id
1 'polypeptide(L)'
;MRDFSRARARTLAAERPASQPRRRFLTALFFGALTLMVAGLTLPALADSLDGAKARGEVGEKRNGYVGIVVSAPSADLVRLVDDINLRRRDAYRSIAEKTPGSTLAAVEQLAGAKLIGNAASGTYVEDASGNWVKKP
;
A
#
# COMPACT_ATOMS: atom_id res chain seq x y z
N MET A 1 66.52 -33.25 -19.67
CA MET A 1 67.44 -32.09 -19.79
C MET A 1 66.59 -30.92 -20.25
N ARG A 2 66.27 -29.92 -19.39
CA ARG A 2 67.01 -28.64 -19.19
C ARG A 2 67.32 -27.96 -20.55
N ASP A 3 67.03 -26.69 -20.83
CA ASP A 3 66.88 -25.55 -19.92
C ASP A 3 66.27 -24.31 -20.62
N PHE A 4 65.93 -23.33 -19.78
CA PHE A 4 65.43 -21.97 -19.94
C PHE A 4 66.05 -21.05 -21.03
N SER A 5 65.24 -20.14 -21.57
CA SER A 5 65.35 -18.66 -21.31
C SER A 5 64.38 -17.85 -22.19
N ARG A 6 63.46 -17.07 -21.61
CA ARG A 6 63.50 -15.58 -21.45
C ARG A 6 63.56 -14.83 -22.81
N ALA A 7 62.77 -13.79 -23.13
CA ALA A 7 62.07 -12.79 -22.33
C ALA A 7 61.17 -11.87 -23.18
N ARG A 8 60.36 -11.06 -22.48
CA ARG A 8 59.91 -9.68 -22.76
C ARG A 8 58.70 -9.43 -23.69
N ALA A 9 57.57 -9.24 -23.01
CA ALA A 9 56.64 -8.11 -23.09
C ALA A 9 56.86 -7.06 -24.20
N ARG A 10 55.79 -6.79 -24.97
CA ARG A 10 55.47 -5.44 -25.44
C ARG A 10 53.97 -5.28 -25.71
N THR A 11 53.42 -4.34 -24.97
CA THR A 11 52.09 -3.77 -25.00
C THR A 11 51.82 -3.02 -26.30
N LEU A 12 50.71 -3.32 -26.99
CA LEU A 12 50.00 -2.45 -27.93
C LEU A 12 48.49 -2.75 -27.73
N ALA A 13 47.82 -2.07 -26.80
CA ALA A 13 47.10 -0.82 -27.04
C ALA A 13 46.12 -0.93 -28.23
N ALA A 14 44.99 -1.60 -28.00
CA ALA A 14 43.81 -1.51 -28.85
C ALA A 14 42.86 -0.46 -28.25
N GLU A 15 43.04 0.80 -28.61
CA GLU A 15 42.07 1.86 -28.33
C GLU A 15 40.83 1.65 -29.21
N ARG A 16 39.68 1.35 -28.59
CA ARG A 16 38.37 1.44 -29.24
C ARG A 16 37.70 2.75 -28.82
N PRO A 17 37.34 3.65 -29.76
CA PRO A 17 36.70 4.90 -29.41
C PRO A 17 35.23 4.72 -28.97
N ALA A 18 34.84 5.59 -28.04
CA ALA A 18 33.56 5.65 -27.37
C ALA A 18 32.40 6.09 -28.28
N SER A 19 31.20 5.59 -28.00
CA SER A 19 29.95 6.35 -28.22
C SER A 19 28.84 5.85 -27.29
N GLN A 20 28.86 6.35 -26.04
CA GLN A 20 27.66 6.34 -25.20
C GLN A 20 26.70 7.42 -25.72
N PRO A 21 25.44 7.10 -26.09
CA PRO A 21 24.45 8.14 -26.29
C PRO A 21 24.08 8.75 -24.94
N ARG A 22 24.53 9.99 -24.75
CA ARG A 22 24.27 10.83 -23.58
C ARG A 22 22.76 11.02 -23.40
N ARG A 23 22.25 10.60 -22.25
CA ARG A 23 20.92 10.97 -21.75
C ARG A 23 20.80 12.50 -21.75
N ARG A 24 19.80 13.05 -22.45
CA ARG A 24 19.36 14.43 -22.27
C ARG A 24 17.98 14.39 -21.63
N PHE A 25 17.98 14.68 -20.34
CA PHE A 25 16.81 15.15 -19.60
C PHE A 25 16.29 16.42 -20.28
N LEU A 26 15.05 16.40 -20.76
CA LEU A 26 14.35 17.61 -21.22
C LEU A 26 13.39 18.03 -20.11
N THR A 27 13.88 18.92 -19.26
CA THR A 27 13.08 19.74 -18.36
C THR A 27 12.82 21.08 -19.06
N ALA A 28 11.57 21.44 -19.30
CA ALA A 28 11.10 22.81 -19.54
C ALA A 28 9.56 22.79 -19.42
N LEU A 29 8.96 23.24 -18.31
CA LEU A 29 8.73 24.62 -17.80
C LEU A 29 7.32 25.12 -18.14
N PHE A 30 6.63 25.50 -17.06
CA PHE A 30 5.27 26.03 -16.90
C PHE A 30 4.99 27.30 -17.71
N PHE A 31 3.72 27.58 -18.05
CA PHE A 31 3.01 28.85 -17.77
C PHE A 31 1.53 28.74 -18.20
N GLY A 32 0.61 29.06 -17.28
CA GLY A 32 -0.84 29.06 -17.53
C GLY A 32 -1.63 29.30 -16.25
N ALA A 33 -1.40 30.44 -15.61
CA ALA A 33 -2.17 30.89 -14.46
C ALA A 33 -3.55 31.37 -14.92
N LEU A 34 -4.62 30.75 -14.39
CA LEU A 34 -5.92 31.38 -14.31
C LEU A 34 -6.50 31.12 -12.92
N THR A 35 -6.33 32.11 -12.06
CA THR A 35 -6.87 32.18 -10.71
C THR A 35 -8.35 32.52 -10.80
N LEU A 36 -9.24 31.58 -10.48
CA LEU A 36 -10.61 31.91 -10.09
C LEU A 36 -10.73 31.73 -8.58
N MET A 37 -10.62 32.85 -7.86
CA MET A 37 -10.88 32.94 -6.43
C MET A 37 -12.39 33.08 -6.23
N VAL A 38 -13.04 31.98 -5.85
CA VAL A 38 -14.31 32.05 -5.12
C VAL A 38 -14.02 31.51 -3.73
N ALA A 39 -13.89 32.43 -2.77
CA ALA A 39 -13.77 32.10 -1.36
C ALA A 39 -15.14 31.66 -0.84
N GLY A 40 -15.47 30.38 -1.05
CA GLY A 40 -16.34 29.67 -0.12
C GLY A 40 -15.44 29.14 0.98
N LEU A 41 -15.56 29.68 2.20
CA LEU A 41 -15.03 29.01 3.39
C LEU A 41 -15.89 27.76 3.65
N THR A 42 -15.72 26.73 2.82
CA THR A 42 -16.05 25.38 3.25
C THR A 42 -14.93 24.99 4.19
N LEU A 43 -15.20 24.99 5.50
CA LEU A 43 -14.37 24.23 6.42
C LEU A 43 -14.19 22.85 5.79
N PRO A 44 -12.95 22.34 5.60
CA PRO A 44 -12.79 20.98 5.16
C PRO A 44 -13.51 20.13 6.20
N ALA A 45 -14.61 19.48 5.81
CA ALA A 45 -15.18 18.43 6.61
C ALA A 45 -14.04 17.43 6.81
N LEU A 46 -13.53 17.33 8.03
CA LEU A 46 -12.53 16.32 8.40
C LEU A 46 -13.25 14.99 8.24
N ALA A 47 -13.14 14.39 7.05
CA ALA A 47 -13.62 13.05 6.82
C ALA A 47 -12.91 12.15 7.81
N ASP A 48 -13.68 11.48 8.65
CA ASP A 48 -13.11 10.59 9.64
C ASP A 48 -12.39 9.44 8.92
N SER A 49 -11.12 9.22 9.29
CA SER A 49 -10.28 8.24 8.61
C SER A 49 -10.39 6.89 9.31
N LEU A 50 -10.23 5.80 8.54
CA LEU A 50 -10.21 4.46 9.11
C LEU A 50 -9.16 4.31 10.21
N ASP A 51 -7.97 4.88 10.00
CA ASP A 51 -6.87 4.79 10.96
C ASP A 51 -7.17 5.61 12.23
N GLY A 52 -7.83 6.77 12.09
CA GLY A 52 -8.33 7.55 13.22
C GLY A 52 -9.34 6.77 14.05
N ALA A 53 -10.34 6.16 13.39
CA ALA A 53 -11.34 5.34 14.05
C ALA A 53 -10.73 4.11 14.76
N LYS A 54 -9.73 3.45 14.15
CA LYS A 54 -8.98 2.35 14.79
C LYS A 54 -8.20 2.84 16.01
N ALA A 55 -7.53 3.98 15.91
CA ALA A 55 -6.75 4.55 17.01
C ALA A 55 -7.64 4.92 18.21
N ARG A 56 -8.86 5.38 17.95
CA ARG A 56 -9.88 5.63 18.99
C ARG A 56 -10.55 4.36 19.52
N GLY A 57 -10.29 3.21 18.90
CA GLY A 57 -10.86 1.92 19.31
C GLY A 57 -12.33 1.74 18.92
N GLU A 58 -12.82 2.53 17.97
CA GLU A 58 -14.20 2.48 17.52
C GLU A 58 -14.46 1.33 16.53
N VAL A 59 -13.40 0.93 15.81
CA VAL A 59 -13.42 -0.13 14.81
C VAL A 59 -12.19 -1.03 14.94
N GLY A 60 -12.28 -2.24 14.38
CA GLY A 60 -11.20 -3.22 14.36
C GLY A 60 -11.15 -4.03 13.07
N GLU A 61 -10.05 -4.75 12.86
CA GLU A 61 -9.85 -5.64 11.71
C GLU A 61 -10.44 -7.03 11.99
N LYS A 62 -11.30 -7.50 11.09
CA LYS A 62 -11.89 -8.85 11.14
C LYS A 62 -11.00 -9.89 10.47
N ARG A 63 -11.17 -11.16 10.86
CA ARG A 63 -10.41 -12.30 10.29
C ARG A 63 -10.70 -12.55 8.82
N ASN A 64 -11.86 -12.10 8.34
CA ASN A 64 -12.26 -12.18 6.94
C ASN A 64 -11.83 -10.95 6.11
N GLY A 65 -10.95 -10.09 6.63
CA GLY A 65 -10.39 -8.96 5.87
C GLY A 65 -11.27 -7.71 5.84
N TYR A 66 -12.39 -7.69 6.56
CA TYR A 66 -13.26 -6.52 6.66
C TYR A 66 -13.02 -5.72 7.95
N VAL A 67 -13.58 -4.51 8.00
CA VAL A 67 -13.61 -3.68 9.20
C VAL A 67 -14.92 -3.95 9.95
N GLY A 68 -14.85 -4.08 11.27
CA GLY A 68 -16.02 -4.18 12.15
C GLY A 68 -16.06 -3.06 13.18
N ILE A 69 -17.26 -2.71 13.63
CA ILE A 69 -17.50 -1.73 14.69
C ILE A 69 -17.32 -2.43 16.05
N VAL A 70 -16.57 -1.80 16.95
CA VAL A 70 -16.26 -2.30 18.29
C VAL A 70 -17.16 -1.67 19.36
N VAL A 71 -17.54 -0.40 19.16
CA VAL A 71 -18.36 0.36 20.12
C VAL A 71 -19.85 -0.01 20.03
N SER A 72 -20.55 0.07 21.17
CA SER A 72 -21.98 -0.27 21.26
C SER A 72 -22.91 0.76 20.63
N ALA A 73 -22.49 2.02 20.53
CA ALA A 73 -23.27 3.13 19.99
C ALA A 73 -22.47 3.89 18.93
N PRO A 74 -22.34 3.36 17.70
CA PRO A 74 -21.60 4.03 16.63
C PRO A 74 -22.36 5.26 16.13
N SER A 75 -21.62 6.30 15.72
CA SER A 75 -22.19 7.41 14.97
C SER A 75 -22.60 6.96 13.56
N ALA A 76 -23.54 7.68 12.95
CA ALA A 76 -23.93 7.42 11.56
C ALA A 76 -22.75 7.55 10.57
N ASP A 77 -21.83 8.48 10.85
CA ASP A 77 -20.64 8.68 10.04
C ASP A 77 -19.66 7.51 10.16
N LEU A 78 -19.51 6.92 11.35
CA LEU A 78 -18.68 5.73 11.55
C LEU A 78 -19.24 4.53 10.78
N VAL A 79 -20.56 4.32 10.83
CA VAL A 79 -21.23 3.25 10.07
C VAL A 79 -20.98 3.43 8.57
N ARG A 80 -21.22 4.64 8.05
CA ARG A 80 -20.95 4.98 6.64
C ARG A 80 -19.50 4.74 6.25
N LEU A 81 -18.55 5.14 7.10
CA LEU A 81 -17.12 4.92 6.86
C LEU A 81 -16.80 3.42 6.74
N VAL A 82 -17.31 2.61 7.67
CA VAL A 82 -17.10 1.15 7.67
C VAL A 82 -17.70 0.51 6.42
N ASP A 83 -18.92 0.91 6.04
CA ASP A 83 -19.59 0.40 4.84
C ASP A 83 -18.83 0.76 3.56
N ASP A 84 -18.41 2.02 3.40
CA ASP A 84 -17.64 2.49 2.24
C ASP A 84 -16.28 1.78 2.13
N ILE A 85 -15.62 1.51 3.26
CA ILE A 85 -14.36 0.75 3.28
C ILE A 85 -14.60 -0.71 2.90
N ASN A 86 -15.61 -1.34 3.49
CA ASN A 86 -15.91 -2.75 3.23
C ASN A 86 -16.35 -2.99 1.79
N LEU A 87 -17.11 -2.06 1.20
CA LEU A 87 -17.46 -2.10 -0.22
C LEU A 87 -16.20 -2.10 -1.11
N ARG A 88 -15.30 -1.13 -0.90
CA ARG A 88 -14.04 -1.02 -1.66
C ARG A 88 -13.13 -2.24 -1.48
N ARG A 89 -13.04 -2.77 -0.26
CA ARG A 89 -12.27 -4.00 0.02
C ARG A 89 -12.85 -5.19 -0.72
N ARG A 90 -14.17 -5.39 -0.68
CA ARG A 90 -14.84 -6.49 -1.39
C ARG A 90 -14.59 -6.44 -2.90
N ASP A 91 -14.68 -5.26 -3.49
CA ASP A 91 -14.47 -5.08 -4.93
C ASP A 91 -13.01 -5.37 -5.31
N ALA A 92 -12.05 -4.93 -4.49
CA ALA A 92 -10.64 -5.27 -4.65
C ALA A 92 -10.39 -6.79 -4.51
N TYR A 93 -10.96 -7.44 -3.49
CA TYR A 93 -10.80 -8.88 -3.25
C TYR A 93 -11.39 -9.71 -4.38
N ARG A 94 -12.56 -9.30 -4.89
CA ARG A 94 -13.17 -9.92 -6.07
C ARG A 94 -12.26 -9.82 -7.29
N SER A 95 -11.72 -8.63 -7.56
CA SER A 95 -10.80 -8.44 -8.67
C SER A 95 -9.54 -9.31 -8.55
N ILE A 96 -9.02 -9.49 -7.34
CA ILE A 96 -7.87 -10.38 -7.07
C ILE A 96 -8.25 -11.84 -7.32
N ALA A 97 -9.40 -12.29 -6.82
CA ALA A 97 -9.86 -13.66 -7.00
C ALA A 97 -10.06 -13.99 -8.49
N GLU A 98 -10.71 -13.11 -9.25
CA GLU A 98 -10.93 -13.27 -10.70
C GLU A 98 -9.62 -13.35 -11.49
N LYS A 99 -8.58 -12.64 -11.05
CA LYS A 99 -7.25 -12.64 -11.69
C LYS A 99 -6.34 -13.79 -11.26
N THR A 100 -6.73 -14.56 -10.24
CA THR A 100 -5.88 -15.61 -9.66
C THR A 100 -6.48 -16.99 -9.94
N PRO A 101 -5.93 -17.75 -10.90
CA PRO A 101 -6.44 -19.08 -11.23
C PRO A 101 -6.53 -19.99 -10.00
N GLY A 102 -7.69 -20.63 -9.81
CA GLY A 102 -7.95 -21.54 -8.68
C GLY A 102 -8.20 -20.85 -7.34
N SER A 103 -8.20 -19.52 -7.27
CA SER A 103 -8.54 -18.78 -6.05
C SER A 103 -10.05 -18.54 -5.93
N THR A 104 -10.52 -18.43 -4.68
CA THR A 104 -11.90 -18.04 -4.37
C THR A 104 -11.89 -16.69 -3.66
N LEU A 105 -13.00 -15.95 -3.73
CA LEU A 105 -13.15 -14.70 -2.96
C LEU A 105 -12.88 -14.92 -1.47
N ALA A 106 -13.44 -15.99 -0.89
CA ALA A 106 -13.23 -16.33 0.51
C ALA A 106 -11.76 -16.58 0.84
N ALA A 107 -10.99 -17.25 -0.04
CA ALA A 107 -9.56 -17.46 0.17
C ALA A 107 -8.77 -16.14 0.18
N VAL A 108 -9.13 -15.19 -0.70
CA VAL A 108 -8.53 -13.85 -0.74
C VAL A 108 -8.87 -13.06 0.51
N GLU A 109 -10.12 -13.08 0.95
CA GLU A 109 -10.60 -12.43 2.17
C GLU A 109 -9.86 -12.93 3.42
N GLN A 110 -9.70 -14.25 3.58
CA GLN A 110 -8.97 -14.83 4.70
C GLN A 110 -7.49 -14.45 4.69
N LEU A 111 -6.85 -14.46 3.52
CA LEU A 111 -5.46 -14.00 3.39
C LEU A 111 -5.32 -12.51 3.71
N ALA A 112 -6.27 -11.70 3.26
CA ALA A 112 -6.30 -10.27 3.55
C ALA A 112 -6.48 -10.02 5.05
N GLY A 113 -7.42 -10.70 5.70
CA GLY A 113 -7.63 -10.61 7.15
C GLY A 113 -6.39 -11.01 7.95
N ALA A 114 -5.75 -12.12 7.60
CA ALA A 114 -4.50 -12.54 8.23
C ALA A 114 -3.40 -11.46 8.12
N LYS A 115 -3.25 -10.84 6.93
CA LYS A 115 -2.29 -9.75 6.71
C LYS A 115 -2.66 -8.49 7.50
N LEU A 116 -3.92 -8.09 7.50
CA LEU A 116 -4.41 -6.89 8.18
C LEU A 116 -4.24 -7.02 9.70
N ILE A 117 -4.60 -8.16 10.29
CA ILE A 117 -4.39 -8.46 11.71
C ILE A 117 -2.89 -8.55 12.04
N GLY A 118 -2.09 -9.14 11.15
CA GLY A 118 -0.64 -9.21 11.29
C GLY A 118 0.01 -7.83 11.36
N ASN A 119 -0.43 -6.91 10.50
CA ASN A 119 0.09 -5.55 10.36
C ASN A 119 -0.62 -4.51 11.22
N ALA A 120 -1.67 -4.88 11.97
CA ALA A 120 -2.37 -3.97 12.85
C ALA A 120 -1.42 -3.39 13.90
N ALA A 121 -1.49 -2.07 14.09
CA ALA A 121 -0.67 -1.40 15.09
C ALA A 121 -1.04 -1.89 16.51
N SER A 122 -0.03 -1.95 17.39
CA SER A 122 -0.26 -2.18 18.82
C SER A 122 -1.28 -1.16 19.35
N GLY A 123 -2.17 -1.62 20.20
CA GLY A 123 -3.26 -0.82 20.76
C GLY A 123 -4.51 -0.70 19.88
N THR A 124 -4.54 -1.25 18.66
CA THR A 124 -5.77 -1.31 17.84
C THR A 124 -6.53 -2.62 18.06
N TYR A 125 -7.82 -2.68 17.71
CA TYR A 125 -8.64 -3.88 17.86
C TYR A 125 -8.55 -4.82 16.65
N VAL A 126 -8.52 -6.11 16.93
CA VAL A 126 -8.58 -7.20 15.94
C VAL A 126 -9.53 -8.29 16.43
N GLU A 127 -10.17 -9.01 15.50
CA GLU A 127 -11.04 -10.14 15.81
C GLU A 127 -10.20 -11.40 16.09
N ASP A 128 -10.42 -12.03 17.24
CA ASP A 128 -9.74 -13.26 17.65
C ASP A 128 -10.36 -14.51 16.99
N ALA A 129 -9.80 -15.67 17.32
CA ALA A 129 -10.24 -16.92 16.70
C ALA A 129 -11.71 -17.29 17.02
N SER A 130 -12.22 -16.79 18.14
CA SER A 130 -13.56 -17.02 18.66
C SER A 130 -14.55 -15.94 18.21
N GLY A 131 -14.11 -14.94 17.45
CA GLY A 131 -14.94 -13.82 16.98
C GLY A 131 -15.03 -12.65 17.96
N ASN A 132 -14.22 -12.63 19.02
CA ASN A 132 -14.20 -11.54 19.99
C ASN A 132 -13.23 -10.44 19.57
N TRP A 133 -13.51 -9.21 19.97
CA TRP A 133 -12.56 -8.11 19.84
C TRP A 133 -11.47 -8.20 20.90
N VAL A 134 -10.21 -8.23 20.47
CA VAL A 134 -9.04 -8.16 21.33
C VAL A 134 -8.14 -7.01 20.90
N LYS A 135 -7.47 -6.38 21.87
CA LYS A 135 -6.51 -5.31 21.59
C LYS A 135 -5.17 -5.93 21.22
N LYS A 136 -4.59 -5.52 20.09
CA LYS A 136 -3.25 -5.96 19.67
C LYS A 136 -2.22 -5.51 20.71
N PRO A 137 -1.37 -6.42 21.23
CA PRO A 137 -0.30 -6.07 22.16
C PRO A 137 0.76 -5.19 21.50
#